data_AF-B7QCD2-F1
#
_entry.id   AF-B7QCD2-F1
#
_cell.length_a   1.000
_cell.length_b   1.000
_cell.length_c   1.000
_cell.angle_alpha   90.00
_cell.angle_beta   90.00
_cell.angle_gamma   90.00
#
_symmetry.space_group_name_H-M   'P 1'
#
loop_
_entity.id
_entity.type
_entity.pdbx_description
1 polymer ?
#
loop_
_entity_poly.entity_id
_entity_poly.type
_entity_poly.pdbx_seq_one_letter_code
_entity_poly.pdbx_strand_id
1 'polypeptide(L)'
;MTGRWLTPFKAVWMPGCEDLFLVGSMEYPRRVEVFSSAGTLQHTLKGDSLTSICSLVDVHPDRFVVAGGNSSGRVHVFVEA
;
A
#
# COMPACT_ATOMS: atom_id res chain seq x y z
N MET A 1 -14.98 -27.77 -0.94
CA MET A 1 -14.62 -26.38 -1.27
C MET A 1 -13.38 -26.02 -0.48
N THR A 2 -12.23 -25.87 -1.14
CA THR A 2 -11.08 -25.23 -0.51
C THR A 2 -11.40 -23.74 -0.36
N GLY A 3 -11.40 -23.24 0.88
CA GLY A 3 -11.69 -21.84 1.18
C GLY A 3 -10.77 -20.91 0.39
N ARG A 4 -11.32 -19.80 -0.10
CA ARG A 4 -10.55 -18.76 -0.78
C ARG A 4 -9.59 -18.14 0.24
N TRP A 5 -8.31 -18.51 0.19
CA TRP A 5 -7.27 -17.83 0.96
C TRP A 5 -7.21 -16.38 0.49
N LEU A 6 -7.77 -15.46 1.29
CA LEU A 6 -7.61 -14.03 1.04
C LEU A 6 -6.17 -13.68 1.39
N THR A 7 -5.39 -13.16 0.44
CA THR A 7 -4.07 -12.65 0.76
C THR A 7 -4.25 -11.51 1.78
N PRO A 8 -3.70 -11.63 3.00
CA PRO A 8 -3.89 -10.61 4.02
C PRO A 8 -3.24 -9.31 3.55
N PHE A 9 -3.91 -8.20 3.84
CA PHE A 9 -3.32 -6.88 3.68
C PHE A 9 -2.44 -6.60 4.89
N LYS A 10 -1.18 -6.24 4.66
CA LYS A 10 -0.27 -5.83 5.73
C LYS A 10 -0.16 -4.31 5.74
N ALA A 11 -0.67 -3.68 6.80
CA ALA A 11 -0.42 -2.26 7.04
C ALA A 11 1.01 -2.04 7.55
N VAL A 12 1.61 -0.91 7.17
CA VAL A 12 2.97 -0.50 7.58
C VAL A 12 2.97 0.96 8.00
N TRP A 13 3.55 1.24 9.17
CA TRP A 13 3.74 2.60 9.66
C TRP A 13 4.87 3.30 8.90
N MET A 14 4.68 4.59 8.61
CA MET A 14 5.72 5.43 8.03
C MET A 14 6.90 5.55 9.00
N PRO A 15 8.13 5.19 8.60
CA PRO A 15 9.31 5.37 9.42
C PRO A 15 9.49 6.84 9.81
N GLY A 16 9.74 7.11 11.09
CA GLY A 16 9.92 8.47 11.60
C GLY A 16 8.63 9.31 11.72
N CYS A 17 7.45 8.74 11.46
CA CYS A 17 6.16 9.39 11.62
C CYS A 17 5.22 8.53 12.48
N GLU A 18 4.74 9.07 13.59
CA GLU A 18 3.83 8.36 14.49
C GLU A 18 2.37 8.39 14.03
N ASP A 19 2.02 9.27 13.08
CA ASP A 19 0.64 9.48 12.67
C ASP A 19 0.26 8.69 11.41
N LEU A 20 1.20 8.39 10.51
CA LEU A 20 0.85 7.86 9.19
C LEU A 20 1.13 6.37 9.05
N PHE A 21 0.17 5.63 8.51
CA PHE A 21 0.37 4.25 8.05
C PHE A 21 -0.23 4.02 6.67
N LEU A 22 0.31 3.04 5.95
CA LEU A 22 -0.09 2.69 4.60
C LEU A 22 -0.68 1.29 4.57
N VAL A 23 -1.63 1.08 3.68
CA VAL A 23 -2.17 -0.25 3.39
C VAL A 23 -2.66 -0.29 1.93
N GLY A 24 -2.53 -1.45 1.29
CA GLY A 24 -3.17 -1.65 -0.02
C GLY A 24 -4.69 -1.55 0.06
N SER A 25 -5.33 -1.25 -1.07
CA SER A 25 -6.79 -1.18 -1.15
C SER A 25 -7.34 -2.16 -2.20
N MET A 26 -8.53 -2.70 -1.93
CA MET A 26 -9.30 -3.51 -2.88
C MET A 26 -10.08 -2.69 -3.90
N GLU A 27 -10.09 -1.38 -3.75
CA GLU A 27 -10.90 -0.49 -4.55
C GLU A 27 -10.37 -0.30 -5.98
N TYR A 28 -11.21 0.31 -6.83
CA TYR A 28 -10.88 0.66 -8.21
C TYR A 28 -11.03 2.18 -8.43
N PRO A 29 -10.09 2.87 -9.12
CA PRO A 29 -8.80 2.36 -9.61
C PRO A 29 -7.90 1.88 -8.46
N ARG A 30 -7.02 0.92 -8.79
CA ARG A 30 -6.12 0.29 -7.81
C ARG A 30 -5.23 1.33 -7.17
N ARG A 31 -4.96 1.13 -5.87
CA ARG A 31 -4.29 2.12 -5.05
C ARG A 31 -3.68 1.52 -3.79
N VAL A 32 -2.72 2.25 -3.23
CA VAL A 32 -2.31 2.16 -1.83
C VAL A 32 -2.85 3.40 -1.12
N GLU A 33 -3.42 3.23 0.05
CA GLU A 33 -4.04 4.29 0.84
C GLU A 33 -3.15 4.62 2.05
N VAL A 34 -3.04 5.90 2.37
CA VAL A 34 -2.30 6.41 3.53
C VAL A 34 -3.31 7.00 4.50
N PHE A 35 -3.37 6.46 5.71
CA PHE A 35 -4.27 6.88 6.76
C PHE A 35 -3.49 7.52 7.90
N SER A 36 -4.16 8.45 8.60
CA SER A 36 -3.71 8.93 9.91
C SER A 36 -4.01 7.90 11.00
N SER A 37 -3.40 8.07 12.17
CA SER A 37 -3.63 7.25 13.36
C SER A 37 -5.07 7.37 13.87
N ALA A 38 -5.74 8.47 13.52
CA ALA A 38 -7.17 8.70 13.77
C ALA A 38 -8.10 7.97 12.78
N GLY A 39 -7.55 7.24 11.80
CA GLY A 39 -8.31 6.48 10.81
C GLY A 39 -8.86 7.31 9.65
N THR A 40 -8.34 8.53 9.43
CA THR A 40 -8.77 9.39 8.31
C THR A 40 -7.83 9.24 7.13
N LEU A 41 -8.38 9.08 5.92
CA LEU A 41 -7.62 8.96 4.68
C LEU A 41 -6.91 10.28 4.37
N GLN A 42 -5.58 10.26 4.34
CA GLN A 42 -4.75 11.44 4.06
C GLN A 42 -4.35 11.49 2.58
N HIS A 43 -3.88 10.36 2.05
CA HIS A 43 -3.36 10.30 0.68
C HIS A 43 -3.74 8.99 0.00
N THR A 44 -3.63 9.01 -1.33
CA THR A 44 -3.82 7.83 -2.15
C THR A 44 -2.74 7.77 -3.22
N LEU A 45 -1.98 6.68 -3.23
CA LEU A 45 -0.96 6.41 -4.21
C LEU A 45 -1.57 5.62 -5.37
N LYS A 46 -1.52 6.20 -6.58
CA LYS A 46 -2.10 5.66 -7.81
C LYS A 46 -1.10 5.78 -8.95
N GLY A 47 -1.35 5.04 -10.03
CA GLY A 47 -0.64 5.18 -11.29
C GLY A 47 -1.29 4.31 -12.36
N ASP A 48 -1.18 4.70 -13.63
CA ASP A 48 -1.85 4.00 -14.73
C ASP A 48 -1.38 2.55 -14.90
N SER A 49 -0.13 2.27 -14.52
CA SER A 49 0.45 0.92 -14.54
C SER A 49 0.01 0.04 -13.37
N LEU A 50 -0.62 0.61 -12.33
CA LEU A 50 -1.10 -0.11 -11.16
C LEU A 50 -2.42 -0.82 -11.50
N THR A 51 -2.30 -2.02 -12.07
CA THR A 51 -3.45 -2.83 -12.53
C THR A 51 -3.87 -3.91 -11.53
N SER A 52 -3.13 -4.05 -10.44
CA SER A 52 -3.30 -5.12 -9.46
C SER A 52 -3.27 -4.59 -8.03
N ILE A 53 -3.76 -5.40 -7.09
CA ILE A 53 -3.84 -5.04 -5.67
C ILE A 53 -2.49 -5.29 -5.01
N CYS A 54 -1.92 -4.27 -4.38
CA CYS A 54 -0.75 -4.40 -3.51
C CYS A 54 -1.18 -4.92 -2.13
N SER A 55 -1.25 -6.25 -1.94
CA SER A 55 -1.59 -6.84 -0.64
C SER A 55 -0.50 -6.62 0.41
N LEU A 56 0.75 -6.43 -0.02
CA LEU A 56 1.86 -6.07 0.84
C LEU A 56 2.34 -4.67 0.45
N VAL A 57 2.69 -3.88 1.44
CA VAL A 57 3.37 -2.60 1.25
C VAL A 57 4.57 -2.52 2.18
N ASP A 58 5.58 -1.75 1.79
CA ASP A 58 6.71 -1.40 2.63
C ASP A 58 7.21 0.00 2.28
N VAL A 59 7.89 0.63 3.23
CA VAL A 59 8.38 2.02 3.11
C VAL A 59 9.88 2.03 3.32
N HIS A 60 10.60 2.73 2.45
CA HIS A 60 12.03 2.93 2.63
C HIS A 60 12.30 3.71 3.94
N PRO A 61 13.27 3.30 4.78
CA PRO A 61 13.48 3.89 6.11
C PRO A 61 13.81 5.39 6.08
N ASP A 62 14.62 5.82 5.10
CA ASP A 62 15.15 7.20 5.06
C ASP A 62 14.69 8.02 3.83
N ARG A 63 13.81 7.49 2.99
CA ARG A 63 13.41 8.12 1.72
C ARG A 63 11.91 7.99 1.53
N PHE A 64 11.29 8.98 0.89
CA PHE A 64 9.89 8.92 0.52
C PHE A 64 9.67 7.99 -0.69
N VAL A 65 9.87 6.69 -0.45
CA VAL A 65 9.72 5.62 -1.43
C VAL A 65 8.86 4.53 -0.81
N VAL A 66 7.77 4.17 -1.49
CA VAL A 66 6.85 3.11 -1.09
C VAL A 66 6.90 2.00 -2.13
N ALA A 67 7.03 0.75 -1.67
CA ALA A 67 6.95 -0.42 -2.53
C ALA A 67 5.68 -1.22 -2.20
N GLY A 68 4.87 -1.51 -3.22
CA GLY A 68 3.68 -2.36 -3.10
C GLY A 68 3.85 -3.67 -3.88
N GLY A 69 3.63 -4.81 -3.23
CA GLY A 69 3.76 -6.15 -3.80
C GLY A 69 2.44 -6.92 -3.83
N ASN A 70 2.29 -7.83 -4.79
CA ASN A 70 1.11 -8.68 -4.93
C ASN A 70 1.46 -10.18 -5.03
N SER A 71 0.44 -11.04 -5.04
CA SER A 71 0.60 -12.51 -5.10
C SER A 71 1.08 -13.05 -6.46
N SER A 72 1.10 -12.23 -7.51
CA SER A 72 1.66 -12.57 -8.81
C SER A 72 3.15 -12.24 -8.96
N GLY A 73 3.79 -11.74 -7.89
CA GLY A 73 5.21 -11.37 -7.88
C GLY A 73 5.52 -10.01 -8.53
N ARG A 74 4.51 -9.18 -8.84
CA ARG A 74 4.73 -7.82 -9.32
C ARG A 74 4.95 -6.85 -8.16
N VAL A 75 5.81 -5.86 -8.39
CA VAL A 75 6.09 -4.76 -7.47
C VAL A 75 5.82 -3.43 -8.17
N HIS A 76 5.14 -2.53 -7.47
CA HIS A 76 4.94 -1.14 -7.87
C HIS A 76 5.71 -0.24 -6.89
N VAL A 77 6.49 0.69 -7.43
CA VAL A 77 7.28 1.64 -6.65
C VAL A 77 6.66 3.02 -6.83
N PHE A 78 6.32 3.66 -5.72
CA PHE A 78 5.84 5.03 -5.66
C PHE A 78 6.97 5.89 -5.08
N VAL A 79 7.30 6.97 -5.78
CA VAL A 79 8.34 7.93 -5.40
C VAL A 79 7.74 9.32 -5.38
N GLU A 80 8.32 10.22 -4.59
CA GLU A 80 8.07 11.65 -4.73
C GLU A 80 8.47 12.11 -6.14
N ALA A 81 7.63 12.93 -6.77
CA ALA A 81 7.88 13.50 -8.10
C ALA A 81 8.75 14.75 -7.99
#